data_AF-A0A6C2C7E2-F1
#
_entry.id   AF-A0A6C2C7E2-F1
#
_cell.length_a   1.000
_cell.length_b   1.000
_cell.length_c   1.000
_cell.angle_alpha   90.00
_cell.angle_beta   90.00
_cell.angle_gamma   90.00
#
_symmetry.space_group_name_H-M   'P 1'
#
loop_
_entity.id
_entity.type
_entity.pdbx_description
1 polymer ?
#
loop_
_entity_poly.entity_id
_entity_poly.type
_entity_poly.pdbx_seq_one_letter_code
_entity_poly.pdbx_strand_id
1 'polypeptide(L)' 'MAENKNLVNHPDHYKKFSFEAIEVIDEVVPAFGPKLSFSIGNALKYILRAPFKGTTRQDLEKAAWYLEHAIELLDMKQ' A
#
# COMPACT_ATOMS: atom_id res chain seq x y z
N MET A 1 32.44 15.96 -2.30
CA MET A 1 32.02 14.69 -1.69
C MET A 1 30.77 14.25 -2.41
N ALA A 2 30.79 13.12 -3.11
CA ALA A 2 29.64 12.65 -3.87
C ALA A 2 28.62 12.06 -2.90
N GLU A 3 27.48 12.74 -2.72
CA GLU A 3 26.34 12.21 -1.99
C GLU A 3 25.81 11.00 -2.75
N ASN A 4 26.05 9.83 -2.18
CA ASN A 4 25.50 8.57 -2.64
C ASN A 4 23.98 8.61 -2.38
N LYS A 5 23.22 9.13 -3.34
CA LYS A 5 21.75 9.07 -3.34
C LYS A 5 21.35 7.61 -3.29
N ASN A 6 21.01 7.14 -2.10
CA ASN A 6 20.53 5.80 -1.87
C ASN A 6 19.11 5.68 -2.44
N LEU A 7 19.03 5.50 -3.76
CA LEU A 7 17.80 5.33 -4.54
C LEU A 7 16.92 4.17 -4.06
N VAL A 8 17.45 3.31 -3.21
CA VAL A 8 16.78 2.14 -2.66
C VAL A 8 16.01 2.49 -1.38
N ASN A 9 16.53 3.40 -0.55
CA ASN A 9 15.94 3.70 0.76
C ASN A 9 15.18 5.03 0.81
N HIS A 10 15.53 6.02 -0.02
CA HIS A 10 14.85 7.32 -0.07
C HIS A 10 14.91 7.95 -1.47
N PRO A 11 14.24 7.38 -2.49
CA PRO A 11 14.13 8.07 -3.77
C PRO A 11 13.37 9.39 -3.60
N ASP A 12 13.92 10.50 -4.14
CA ASP A 12 13.38 11.89 -4.07
C ASP A 12 11.92 12.05 -4.56
N HIS A 13 11.32 10.99 -5.11
CA HIS A 13 9.98 10.98 -5.69
C HIS A 13 8.86 10.55 -4.73
N TYR A 14 9.15 10.23 -3.46
CA TYR A 14 8.13 9.86 -2.47
C TYR A 14 7.61 11.00 -1.57
N LYS A 15 8.14 12.22 -1.67
CA LYS A 15 7.64 13.41 -0.93
C LYS A 15 6.33 14.00 -1.48
N LYS A 16 5.28 13.19 -1.64
CA LYS A 16 3.95 13.71 -2.01
C LYS A 16 2.94 13.64 -0.87
N PHE A 17 3.22 12.85 0.16
CA PHE A 17 2.59 12.94 1.48
C PHE A 17 3.65 13.31 2.53
N SER A 18 3.23 13.71 3.73
CA SER A 18 4.11 13.98 4.86
C SER A 18 4.69 12.72 5.51
N PHE A 19 4.32 11.55 5.00
CA PHE A 19 4.70 10.22 5.48
C PHE A 19 5.07 9.33 4.29
N GLU A 20 5.87 8.29 4.55
CA GLU A 20 6.21 7.28 3.56
C GLU A 20 5.12 6.20 3.50
N ALA A 21 4.86 5.65 2.31
CA ALA A 21 3.80 4.66 2.15
C ALA A 21 4.03 3.38 2.97
N ILE A 22 5.31 3.01 3.18
CA ILE A 22 5.68 1.84 3.97
C ILE A 22 5.35 2.03 5.46
N GLU A 23 5.49 3.25 6.00
CA GLU A 23 5.19 3.55 7.41
C GLU A 23 3.71 3.29 7.71
N VAL A 24 2.82 3.75 6.83
CA VAL A 24 1.37 3.50 6.96
C VAL A 24 1.04 2.02 6.84
N ILE A 25 1.69 1.31 5.92
CA ILE A 25 1.45 -0.13 5.73
C ILE A 25 1.90 -0.90 6.98
N ASP A 26 3.09 -0.63 7.49
CA ASP A 26 3.65 -1.31 8.66
C ASP A 26 2.87 -1.02 9.95
N GLU A 27 2.24 0.15 10.07
CA GLU A 27 1.38 0.49 11.22
C GLU A 27 -0.01 -0.15 11.11
N VAL A 28 -0.63 -0.13 9.93
CA VAL A 28 -2.02 -0.56 9.75
C VAL A 28 -2.15 -2.08 9.60
N VAL A 29 -1.28 -2.72 8.82
CA VAL A 29 -1.38 -4.15 8.46
C VAL A 29 -1.38 -5.10 9.67
N PRO A 30 -0.56 -4.90 10.73
CA PRO A 30 -0.56 -5.79 11.89
C PRO A 30 -1.90 -5.85 12.62
N ALA A 31 -2.71 -4.79 12.59
CA ALA A 31 -4.02 -4.74 13.26
C ALA A 31 -5.05 -5.72 12.67
N PHE A 32 -4.89 -6.14 11.42
CA PHE A 32 -5.81 -7.05 10.72
C PHE A 32 -5.45 -8.53 10.89
N GLY A 33 -4.28 -8.83 11.45
CA GLY A 33 -3.76 -10.19 11.62
C GLY A 33 -3.28 -10.85 10.30
N PRO A 34 -2.52 -11.96 10.41
CA PRO A 34 -1.72 -12.49 9.29
C PRO A 34 -2.54 -12.93 8.08
N LYS A 35 -3.79 -13.38 8.28
CA LYS A 35 -4.68 -13.83 7.19
C LYS A 35 -5.01 -12.69 6.22
N LEU A 36 -5.21 -11.48 6.74
CA LEU A 36 -5.66 -10.33 5.96
C LEU A 36 -4.49 -9.44 5.52
N SER A 37 -3.32 -9.59 6.15
CA SER A 37 -2.17 -8.70 5.97
C SER A 37 -1.78 -8.48 4.52
N PHE A 38 -1.79 -9.54 3.70
CA PHE A 38 -1.45 -9.44 2.28
C PHE A 38 -2.44 -8.56 1.52
N SER A 39 -3.74 -8.78 1.71
CA SER A 39 -4.79 -8.04 1.00
C SER A 39 -4.83 -6.58 1.45
N ILE A 40 -4.78 -6.33 2.76
CA ILE A 40 -4.81 -4.97 3.31
C ILE A 40 -3.57 -4.17 2.89
N GLY A 41 -2.37 -4.75 2.97
CA GLY A 41 -1.14 -4.07 2.57
C GLY A 41 -1.15 -3.70 1.08
N ASN A 42 -1.66 -4.59 0.22
CA ASN A 42 -1.81 -4.27 -1.20
C ASN A 42 -2.86 -3.17 -1.44
N ALA A 43 -4.03 -3.24 -0.81
CA ALA A 43 -5.06 -2.22 -0.94
C ALA A 43 -4.51 -0.82 -0.57
N LEU A 44 -3.85 -0.70 0.58
CA LEU A 44 -3.19 0.54 1.02
C LEU A 44 -2.14 1.02 0.02
N LYS A 45 -1.25 0.11 -0.45
CA LYS A 45 -0.25 0.44 -1.47
C LYS A 45 -0.89 1.03 -2.73
N TYR A 46 -1.99 0.46 -3.21
CA TYR A 46 -2.66 0.98 -4.41
C TYR A 46 -3.35 2.32 -4.17
N ILE A 47 -4.01 2.50 -3.01
CA ILE A 47 -4.61 3.77 -2.60
C ILE A 47 -3.56 4.88 -2.55
N LEU A 48 -2.44 4.65 -1.85
CA LEU A 48 -1.37 5.63 -1.68
C LEU A 48 -0.65 5.97 -2.99
N ARG A 49 -0.64 5.03 -3.95
CA ARG A 49 0.00 5.21 -5.26
C ARG A 49 -0.89 5.94 -6.27
N ALA A 50 -2.22 5.81 -6.15
CA ALA A 50 -3.19 6.27 -7.13
C ALA A 50 -3.05 7.76 -7.54
N PRO A 51 -2.75 8.70 -6.62
CA PRO A 51 -2.65 10.12 -6.98
C PRO A 51 -1.38 10.48 -7.78
N PHE A 52 -0.39 9.58 -7.86
CA PHE A 52 0.97 9.97 -8.23
C PHE A 52 1.56 9.30 -9.46
N LYS A 53 0.98 8.18 -9.90
CA LYS A 53 1.51 7.37 -11.01
C LYS A 53 0.79 7.58 -12.34
N GLY A 54 -0.22 8.45 -12.39
CA GLY A 54 -1.02 8.70 -13.60
C GLY A 54 -1.97 7.54 -13.97
N THR A 55 -2.08 6.53 -13.09
CA THR A 55 -2.91 5.33 -13.26
C THR A 55 -4.05 5.26 -12.25
N THR A 56 -4.59 6.42 -11.84
CA THR A 56 -5.50 6.54 -10.69
C THR A 56 -6.66 5.55 -10.73
N ARG A 57 -7.41 5.48 -11.85
CA ARG A 57 -8.55 4.56 -11.98
C ARG A 57 -8.13 3.09 -11.81
N GLN A 58 -7.08 2.67 -12.51
CA GLN A 58 -6.59 1.29 -12.45
C GLN A 58 -6.07 0.93 -11.05
N ASP A 59 -5.49 1.90 -10.34
CA ASP A 59 -5.00 1.68 -8.98
C ASP A 59 -6.16 1.54 -7.99
N LEU A 60 -7.20 2.36 -8.12
CA LEU A 60 -8.41 2.22 -7.31
C LEU A 60 -9.15 0.91 -7.59
N GLU A 61 -9.23 0.46 -8.83
CA GLU A 61 -9.78 -0.86 -9.19
C GLU A 61 -8.99 -2.01 -8.53
N LYS A 62 -7.66 -1.94 -8.55
CA LYS A 62 -6.82 -2.93 -7.86
C LYS A 62 -7.03 -2.88 -6.35
N ALA A 63 -7.11 -1.69 -5.75
CA ALA A 63 -7.38 -1.54 -4.33
C ALA A 63 -8.72 -2.18 -3.95
N ALA A 64 -9.77 -1.93 -4.72
CA ALA A 64 -11.09 -2.52 -4.53
C ALA A 64 -11.04 -4.06 -4.58
N TRP A 65 -10.37 -4.63 -5.58
CA TRP A 65 -10.19 -6.08 -5.69
C TRP A 65 -9.52 -6.69 -4.45
N TYR A 66 -8.48 -6.06 -3.91
CA TYR A 66 -7.83 -6.56 -2.69
C TYR A 66 -8.72 -6.43 -1.45
N LEU A 67 -9.57 -5.42 -1.37
CA LEU A 67 -10.55 -5.31 -0.29
C LEU A 67 -11.63 -6.39 -0.39
N GLU A 68 -12.14 -6.67 -1.59
CA GLU A 68 -13.07 -7.77 -1.86
C GLU A 68 -12.45 -9.11 -1.44
N HIS A 69 -11.21 -9.38 -1.86
CA HIS A 69 -10.50 -10.59 -1.44
C HIS A 69 -10.31 -10.67 0.09
N ALA A 70 -10.08 -9.55 0.78
CA ALA A 70 -10.01 -9.54 2.25
C ALA A 70 -11.37 -9.90 2.90
N ILE A 71 -12.48 -9.45 2.30
CA ILE A 71 -13.84 -9.78 2.75
C ILE A 71 -14.13 -11.26 2.52
N GLU A 72 -13.80 -11.81 1.35
CA GLU A 72 -13.94 -13.25 1.07
C GLU A 72 -13.17 -14.11 2.09
N LEU A 73 -11.95 -13.69 2.47
CA LEU A 73 -11.18 -14.35 3.52
C LEU A 73 -11.85 -14.28 4.89
N LEU A 74 -12.65 -13.26 5.19
CA LEU A 74 -13.46 -13.22 6.41
C LEU A 74 -14.65 -14.20 6.32
N ASP A 75 -15.29 -14.28 5.16
CA ASP A 75 -16.50 -15.08 4.95
C ASP A 75 -16.21 -16.59 4.87
N MET A 76 -15.00 -16.99 4.46
CA MET A 76 -14.50 -18.38 4.52
C MET A 76 -14.41 -18.97 5.94
N LYS A 77 -14.85 -18.25 6.98
CA LYS A 77 -14.93 -18.71 8.37
C LYS A 77 -16.35 -19.08 8.84
N GLN A 78 -17.36 -19.11 7.96
CA GLN A 78 -18.67 -19.70 8.28
C GLN A 78 -18.72 -21.20 8.04
#